data_AF-A0A1I9YWD4-F1
#
_entry.id   AF-A0A1I9YWD4-F1
#
_cell.length_a   1.000
_cell.length_b   1.000
_cell.length_c   1.000
_cell.angle_alpha   90.00
_cell.angle_beta   90.00
_cell.angle_gamma   90.00
#
_symmetry.space_group_name_H-M   'P 1'
#
loop_
_entity.id
_entity.type
_entity.pdbx_description
1 polymer ?
#
loop_
_entity_poly.entity_id
_entity_poly.type
_entity_poly.pdbx_seq_one_letter_code
_entity_poly.pdbx_strand_id
1 'polypeptide(L)'
;MNVCAADFKRPDYPAFIARTLQAHGLDPEHLILEMTERVMFDESADDIRTSLDAIHALGIALSIDDFGTGYSSLSYLHRFPVKELKIDKSFVREIGGDAMAESLAQTVMNIGNVLKLTVVAEGVETQMQCDFLSDHGCHLYQGHLFSPPLSPERFVLWIQAHRQRTYTRGPTSAHILMESLSTTDRCLG
;
A
#
# COMPACT_ATOMS: atom_id res chain seq x y z
N MET A 1 1.93 -6.60 -1.87
CA MET A 1 1.24 -7.90 -2.02
C MET A 1 0.14 -8.01 -0.98
N ASN A 2 -1.11 -8.23 -1.40
CA ASN A 2 -2.24 -8.35 -0.48
C ASN A 2 -2.23 -9.63 0.35
N VAL A 3 -2.45 -9.48 1.66
CA VAL A 3 -2.49 -10.55 2.66
C VAL A 3 -3.65 -10.36 3.62
N CYS A 4 -4.22 -11.46 4.12
CA CYS A 4 -5.41 -11.42 4.98
C CYS A 4 -5.09 -11.81 6.44
N ALA A 5 -6.05 -11.58 7.35
CA ALA A 5 -5.89 -11.95 8.76
C ALA A 5 -5.59 -13.45 8.95
N ALA A 6 -6.16 -14.33 8.10
CA ALA A 6 -5.93 -15.77 8.19
C ALA A 6 -4.48 -16.15 7.88
N ASP A 7 -3.77 -15.39 7.03
CA ASP A 7 -2.36 -15.60 6.76
C ASP A 7 -1.50 -15.28 8.00
N PHE A 8 -1.76 -14.14 8.65
CA PHE A 8 -1.02 -13.75 9.86
C PHE A 8 -1.26 -14.69 11.04
N LYS A 9 -2.45 -15.32 11.10
CA LYS A 9 -2.80 -16.34 12.09
C LYS A 9 -2.03 -17.66 11.91
N ARG A 10 -1.45 -17.91 10.74
CA ARG A 10 -0.66 -19.13 10.51
C ARG A 10 0.72 -18.98 11.18
N PRO A 11 1.06 -19.84 12.16
CA PRO A 11 2.32 -19.71 12.89
C PRO A 11 3.57 -19.83 11.99
N ASP A 12 3.46 -20.53 10.87
CA ASP A 12 4.56 -20.75 9.93
C ASP A 12 4.71 -19.64 8.87
N TYR A 13 3.82 -18.64 8.84
CA TYR A 13 3.74 -17.67 7.76
C TYR A 13 5.00 -16.80 7.61
N PRO A 14 5.59 -16.22 8.67
CA PRO A 14 6.85 -15.48 8.54
C PRO A 14 7.98 -16.36 7.99
N ALA A 15 8.07 -17.60 8.46
CA ALA A 15 9.08 -18.55 8.00
C ALA A 15 8.84 -18.99 6.53
N PHE A 16 7.58 -19.10 6.11
CA PHE A 16 7.20 -19.36 4.73
C PHE A 16 7.64 -18.23 3.80
N ILE A 17 7.39 -16.97 4.16
CA ILE A 17 7.83 -15.82 3.37
C ILE A 17 9.37 -15.79 3.28
N ALA A 18 10.07 -15.94 4.42
CA ALA A 18 11.53 -15.93 4.45
C ALA A 18 12.14 -17.00 3.52
N ARG A 19 11.62 -18.25 3.57
CA ARG A 19 12.07 -19.33 2.67
C ARG A 19 11.78 -19.03 1.20
N THR A 20 10.63 -18.42 0.91
CA THR A 20 10.23 -18.07 -0.46
C THR A 20 11.16 -16.99 -1.03
N LEU A 21 11.40 -15.91 -0.29
CA LEU A 21 12.34 -14.86 -0.68
C LEU A 21 13.75 -15.41 -0.91
N GLN A 22 14.23 -16.26 0.00
CA GLN A 22 15.53 -16.91 -0.13
C GLN A 22 15.62 -17.79 -1.38
N ALA A 23 14.60 -18.61 -1.64
CA ALA A 23 14.56 -19.50 -2.81
C ALA A 23 14.59 -18.73 -4.14
N HIS A 24 14.10 -17.49 -4.16
CA HIS A 24 14.07 -16.62 -5.34
C HIS A 24 15.19 -15.57 -5.35
N GLY A 25 16.07 -15.52 -4.34
CA GLY A 25 17.14 -14.54 -4.24
C GLY A 25 16.63 -13.09 -4.12
N LEU A 26 15.46 -12.89 -3.53
CA LEU A 26 14.84 -11.59 -3.34
C LEU A 26 15.23 -11.01 -1.98
N ASP A 27 15.63 -9.75 -1.97
CA ASP A 27 15.82 -9.00 -0.73
C ASP A 27 14.47 -8.73 -0.07
N PRO A 28 14.28 -9.06 1.22
CA PRO A 28 13.06 -8.73 1.96
C PRO A 28 12.66 -7.26 1.91
N GLU A 29 13.61 -6.32 1.76
CA GLU A 29 13.31 -4.88 1.69
C GLU A 29 12.52 -4.49 0.43
N HIS A 30 12.53 -5.34 -0.61
CA HIS A 30 11.78 -5.14 -1.83
C HIS A 30 10.35 -5.70 -1.76
N LEU A 31 9.97 -6.37 -0.67
CA LEU A 31 8.62 -6.87 -0.45
C LEU A 31 7.88 -5.97 0.54
N ILE A 32 6.69 -5.53 0.11
CA ILE A 32 5.69 -4.91 0.97
C ILE A 32 4.49 -5.85 1.05
N LEU A 33 3.99 -6.06 2.26
CA LEU A 33 2.73 -6.75 2.51
C LEU A 33 1.63 -5.71 2.76
N GLU A 34 0.59 -5.76 1.95
CA GLU A 34 -0.59 -4.91 2.04
C GLU A 34 -1.67 -5.64 2.84
N MET A 35 -2.23 -4.99 3.85
CA MET A 35 -3.34 -5.54 4.62
C MET A 35 -4.42 -4.50 4.85
N THR A 36 -5.67 -4.93 4.84
CA THR A 36 -6.79 -4.04 5.20
C THR A 36 -6.72 -3.63 6.67
N GLU A 37 -7.30 -2.47 7.00
CA GLU A 37 -7.35 -1.98 8.38
C GLU A 37 -8.00 -2.97 9.37
N ARG A 38 -8.88 -3.86 8.88
CA ARG A 38 -9.60 -4.85 9.71
C ARG A 38 -8.66 -5.86 10.37
N VAL A 39 -7.52 -6.15 9.75
CA VAL A 39 -6.52 -7.07 10.31
C VAL A 39 -6.01 -6.55 11.67
N MET A 40 -5.96 -5.24 11.87
CA MET A 40 -5.51 -4.63 13.13
C MET A 40 -6.51 -4.80 14.29
N PHE A 41 -7.77 -5.16 14.02
CA PHE A 41 -8.86 -5.23 15.01
C PHE A 41 -9.32 -6.64 15.35
N ASP A 42 -8.74 -7.66 14.72
CA ASP A 42 -9.11 -9.05 14.96
C ASP A 42 -8.76 -9.43 16.42
N GLU A 43 -9.74 -10.02 17.13
CA GLU A 43 -9.67 -10.37 18.57
C GLU A 43 -8.57 -11.37 18.94
N SER A 44 -7.86 -11.92 17.94
CA SER A 44 -6.63 -12.73 18.06
C SER A 44 -5.34 -11.88 18.03
N ALA A 45 -5.41 -10.64 18.53
CA ALA A 45 -4.38 -9.62 18.38
C ALA A 45 -2.96 -10.08 18.74
N ASP A 46 -2.78 -11.00 19.67
CA ASP A 46 -1.45 -11.48 20.09
C ASP A 46 -0.76 -12.36 19.03
N ASP A 47 -1.48 -13.26 18.37
CA ASP A 47 -0.92 -14.13 17.32
C ASP A 47 -0.56 -13.31 16.07
N ILE A 48 -1.49 -12.43 15.67
CA ILE A 48 -1.28 -11.51 14.53
C ILE A 48 -0.10 -10.59 14.84
N ARG A 49 -0.05 -9.99 16.02
CA ARG A 49 1.06 -9.12 16.42
C ARG A 49 2.40 -9.86 16.41
N THR A 50 2.45 -11.08 16.93
CA THR A 50 3.67 -11.90 16.90
C THR A 50 4.14 -12.16 15.46
N SER A 51 3.19 -12.45 14.56
CA SER A 51 3.47 -12.65 13.14
C SER A 51 3.99 -11.38 12.47
N LEU A 52 3.36 -10.23 12.73
CA LEU A 52 3.76 -8.93 12.20
C LEU A 52 5.14 -8.49 12.71
N ASP A 53 5.43 -8.70 14.00
CA ASP A 53 6.73 -8.41 14.59
C ASP A 53 7.83 -9.29 13.95
N ALA A 54 7.53 -10.58 13.72
CA ALA A 54 8.46 -11.49 13.04
C ALA A 54 8.69 -11.11 11.57
N ILE A 55 7.64 -10.72 10.84
CA ILE A 55 7.75 -10.24 9.46
C ILE A 55 8.57 -8.95 9.40
N HIS A 56 8.33 -8.02 10.32
CA HIS A 56 9.11 -6.80 10.40
C HIS A 56 10.59 -7.06 10.70
N ALA A 57 10.88 -8.03 11.58
CA ALA A 57 12.26 -8.44 11.87
C ALA A 57 13.00 -9.04 10.66
N LEU A 58 12.27 -9.53 9.64
CA LEU A 58 12.85 -9.96 8.36
C LEU A 58 13.24 -8.78 7.46
N GLY A 59 12.86 -7.55 7.80
CA GLY A 59 13.08 -6.35 6.96
C GLY A 59 11.93 -6.07 5.98
N ILE A 60 10.82 -6.80 6.07
CA ILE A 60 9.65 -6.65 5.20
C ILE A 60 8.81 -5.47 5.68
N ALA A 61 8.42 -4.59 4.76
CA ALA A 61 7.58 -3.44 5.05
C ALA A 61 6.09 -3.82 5.02
N LEU A 62 5.28 -3.09 5.79
CA LEU A 62 3.83 -3.26 5.85
C LEU A 62 3.15 -2.00 5.29
N SER A 63 2.10 -2.22 4.50
CA SER A 63 1.21 -1.19 3.97
C SER A 63 -0.22 -1.45 4.46
N ILE A 64 -0.93 -0.38 4.82
CA ILE A 64 -2.34 -0.45 5.19
C ILE A 64 -3.19 -0.06 3.98
N ASP A 65 -3.99 -1.01 3.52
CA ASP A 65 -4.89 -0.90 2.38
C ASP A 65 -6.30 -0.44 2.79
N ASP A 66 -7.03 0.14 1.83
CA ASP A 66 -8.41 0.62 1.97
C ASP A 66 -8.64 1.56 3.18
N PHE A 67 -7.65 2.37 3.57
CA PHE A 67 -7.73 3.14 4.81
C PHE A 67 -8.84 4.21 4.77
N GLY A 68 -9.66 4.23 5.84
CA GLY A 68 -10.76 5.20 6.01
C GLY A 68 -12.13 4.68 5.57
N THR A 69 -12.23 3.45 5.06
CA THR A 69 -13.51 2.85 4.62
C THR A 69 -14.28 2.12 5.73
N GLY A 70 -13.71 2.00 6.94
CA GLY A 70 -14.33 1.29 8.06
C GLY A 70 -13.87 1.80 9.44
N TYR A 71 -13.59 0.87 10.36
CA TYR A 71 -13.17 1.20 11.72
C TYR A 71 -11.68 1.52 11.75
N SER A 72 -11.28 2.73 11.37
CA SER A 72 -9.89 3.16 11.53
C SER A 72 -9.61 3.59 12.98
N SER A 73 -8.64 2.96 13.63
CA SER A 73 -8.12 3.41 14.93
C SER A 73 -6.68 3.82 14.79
N LEU A 74 -6.47 5.14 14.81
CA LEU A 74 -5.15 5.75 14.84
C LEU A 74 -4.29 5.23 16.00
N SER A 75 -4.94 4.88 17.12
CA SER A 75 -4.25 4.33 18.29
C SER A 75 -3.66 2.94 18.07
N TYR A 76 -4.25 2.15 17.16
CA TYR A 76 -3.70 0.85 16.76
C TYR A 76 -2.66 0.99 15.65
N LEU A 77 -2.90 1.89 14.69
CA LEU A 77 -1.98 2.12 13.58
C LEU A 77 -0.55 2.45 14.05
N HIS A 78 -0.39 3.29 15.08
CA HIS A 78 0.93 3.61 15.64
C HIS A 78 1.63 2.42 16.34
N ARG A 79 0.93 1.33 16.64
CA ARG A 79 1.51 0.16 17.34
C ARG A 79 2.16 -0.85 16.39
N PHE A 80 1.88 -0.76 15.10
CA PHE A 80 2.40 -1.69 14.10
C PHE A 80 3.54 -1.03 13.31
N PRO A 81 4.52 -1.82 12.83
CA PRO A 81 5.65 -1.32 12.06
C PRO A 81 5.26 -1.04 10.59
N VAL A 82 4.22 -0.25 10.40
CA VAL A 82 3.71 0.19 9.10
C VAL A 82 4.66 1.22 8.50
N LYS A 83 4.84 1.15 7.18
CA LYS A 83 5.62 2.11 6.39
C LYS A 83 4.74 2.89 5.42
N GLU A 84 3.59 2.35 5.07
CA GLU A 84 2.76 2.89 4.01
C GLU A 84 1.27 2.87 4.37
N LEU A 85 0.56 3.88 3.87
CA LEU A 85 -0.87 4.08 4.02
C LEU A 85 -1.49 4.35 2.65
N LYS A 86 -2.43 3.51 2.22
CA LYS A 86 -3.10 3.65 0.93
C LYS A 86 -4.46 4.31 1.10
N ILE A 87 -4.70 5.39 0.36
CA ILE A 87 -5.99 6.07 0.27
C ILE A 87 -6.87 5.24 -0.66
N ASP A 88 -7.99 4.76 -0.13
CA ASP A 88 -8.95 3.97 -0.92
C ASP A 88 -9.43 4.74 -2.17
N LYS A 89 -9.58 3.99 -3.26
CA LYS A 89 -10.03 4.52 -4.56
C LYS A 89 -11.39 5.20 -4.50
N SER A 90 -12.28 4.85 -3.56
CA SER A 90 -13.60 5.50 -3.45
C SER A 90 -13.48 6.97 -3.07
N PHE A 91 -12.46 7.35 -2.29
CA PHE A 91 -12.18 8.76 -1.98
C PHE A 91 -11.51 9.47 -3.16
N VAL A 92 -10.55 8.81 -3.81
CA VAL A 92 -9.82 9.39 -4.95
C VAL A 92 -10.74 9.65 -6.15
N ARG A 93 -11.68 8.74 -6.41
CA ARG A 93 -12.61 8.84 -7.55
C ARG A 93 -13.46 10.10 -7.51
N GLU A 94 -13.88 10.53 -6.32
CA GLU A 94 -14.84 11.64 -6.15
C GLU A 94 -14.15 13.02 -6.00
N ILE A 95 -12.81 13.09 -6.02
CA ILE A 95 -12.06 14.36 -6.04
C ILE A 95 -12.53 15.21 -7.22
N GLY A 96 -12.75 16.51 -6.99
CA GLY A 96 -13.28 17.47 -7.96
C GLY A 96 -14.80 17.46 -8.12
N GLY A 97 -15.50 16.48 -7.53
CA GLY A 97 -16.96 16.35 -7.56
C GLY A 97 -17.62 16.39 -6.18
N ASP A 98 -16.92 15.96 -5.13
CA ASP A 98 -17.43 15.89 -3.75
C ASP A 98 -16.42 16.45 -2.73
N ALA A 99 -16.79 17.56 -2.09
CA ALA A 99 -16.00 18.20 -1.05
C ALA A 99 -15.79 17.32 0.18
N MET A 100 -16.71 16.39 0.47
CA MET A 100 -16.55 15.44 1.57
C MET A 100 -15.45 14.43 1.26
N ALA A 101 -15.44 13.85 0.05
CA ALA A 101 -14.39 12.94 -0.39
C ALA A 101 -13.00 13.62 -0.43
N GLU A 102 -12.94 14.87 -0.91
CA GLU A 102 -11.71 15.68 -0.87
C GLU A 102 -11.19 15.87 0.56
N SER A 103 -12.08 16.21 1.50
CA SER A 103 -11.75 16.37 2.91
C SER A 103 -11.27 15.07 3.55
N LEU A 104 -11.87 13.93 3.18
CA LEU A 104 -11.45 12.61 3.64
C LEU A 104 -10.07 12.25 3.11
N ALA A 105 -9.82 12.41 1.80
CA ALA A 105 -8.50 12.20 1.21
C ALA A 105 -7.43 13.07 1.90
N GLN A 106 -7.70 14.36 2.13
CA GLN A 106 -6.81 15.26 2.86
C GLN A 106 -6.55 14.79 4.30
N THR A 107 -7.56 14.28 4.98
CA THR A 107 -7.42 13.74 6.33
C THR A 107 -6.48 12.54 6.34
N VAL A 108 -6.62 11.61 5.39
CA VAL A 108 -5.72 10.45 5.27
C VAL A 108 -4.28 10.89 4.97
N MET A 109 -4.10 11.83 4.05
CA MET A 109 -2.77 12.41 3.76
C MET A 109 -2.13 13.02 5.02
N ASN A 110 -2.90 13.77 5.81
CA ASN A 110 -2.43 14.37 7.06
C ASN A 110 -2.06 13.30 8.11
N ILE A 111 -2.85 12.23 8.23
CA ILE A 111 -2.55 11.11 9.13
C ILE A 111 -1.21 10.48 8.75
N GLY A 112 -1.02 10.17 7.46
CA GLY A 112 0.24 9.60 6.98
C GLY A 112 1.43 10.51 7.28
N ASN A 113 1.31 11.81 7.02
CA ASN A 113 2.36 12.79 7.34
C ASN A 113 2.70 12.83 8.84
N VAL A 114 1.69 12.90 9.71
CA VAL A 114 1.88 12.93 11.18
C VAL A 114 2.58 11.66 11.68
N LEU A 115 2.23 10.50 11.12
CA LEU A 115 2.80 9.20 11.48
C LEU A 115 4.10 8.89 10.73
N LYS A 116 4.57 9.81 9.86
CA LYS A 116 5.75 9.62 8.99
C LYS A 116 5.64 8.36 8.11
N LEU A 117 4.44 8.10 7.63
CA LEU A 117 4.13 7.03 6.68
C LEU A 117 4.16 7.59 5.27
N THR A 118 4.61 6.74 4.35
CA THR A 118 4.42 6.95 2.92
C THR A 118 2.94 6.87 2.59
N VAL A 119 2.37 7.86 1.90
CA VAL A 119 0.95 7.83 1.49
C VAL A 119 0.85 7.56 0.00
N VAL A 120 0.00 6.59 -0.38
CA VAL A 120 -0.26 6.21 -1.78
C VAL A 120 -1.72 6.46 -2.08
N ALA A 121 -2.02 7.12 -3.20
CA ALA A 121 -3.40 7.26 -3.67
C ALA A 121 -3.73 6.18 -4.69
N GLU A 122 -4.77 5.40 -4.43
CA GLU A 122 -5.26 4.38 -5.34
C GLU A 122 -6.36 4.89 -6.27
N GLY A 123 -6.44 4.33 -7.48
CA GLY A 123 -7.49 4.68 -8.42
C GLY A 123 -7.35 6.08 -9.01
N VAL A 124 -6.13 6.59 -9.19
CA VAL A 124 -5.90 7.86 -9.89
C VAL A 124 -6.15 7.67 -11.39
N GLU A 125 -7.18 8.32 -11.92
CA GLU A 125 -7.63 8.18 -13.31
C GLU A 125 -7.50 9.46 -14.12
N THR A 126 -7.43 10.63 -13.47
CA THR A 126 -7.40 11.94 -14.14
C THR A 126 -6.24 12.81 -13.67
N GLN A 127 -5.77 13.70 -14.54
CA GLN A 127 -4.71 14.67 -14.17
C GLN A 127 -5.16 15.57 -13.02
N MET A 128 -6.44 15.97 -12.98
CA MET A 128 -6.99 16.78 -11.90
C MET A 128 -6.89 16.07 -10.53
N GLN A 129 -7.20 14.77 -10.46
CA GLN A 129 -7.00 13.98 -9.23
C GLN A 129 -5.53 13.97 -8.82
N CYS A 130 -4.62 13.75 -9.77
CA CYS A 130 -3.18 13.75 -9.54
C CYS A 130 -2.68 15.11 -9.00
N ASP A 131 -3.11 16.20 -9.63
CA ASP A 131 -2.74 17.57 -9.24
C ASP A 131 -3.26 17.88 -7.82
N PHE A 132 -4.54 17.57 -7.53
CA PHE A 132 -5.09 17.72 -6.19
C PHE A 132 -4.28 16.95 -5.15
N LEU A 133 -3.96 15.68 -5.40
CA LEU A 133 -3.20 14.86 -4.47
C LEU A 133 -1.78 15.41 -4.25
N SER A 134 -1.12 15.84 -5.34
CA SER A 134 0.21 16.47 -5.29
C SER A 134 0.21 17.75 -4.47
N ASP A 135 -0.77 18.63 -4.69
CA ASP A 135 -0.89 19.91 -3.99
C ASP A 135 -1.09 19.75 -2.47
N HIS A 136 -1.61 18.59 -2.06
CA HIS A 136 -1.83 18.23 -0.66
C HIS A 136 -0.76 17.26 -0.11
N GLY A 137 0.35 17.06 -0.83
CA GLY A 137 1.53 16.34 -0.34
C GLY A 137 1.50 14.82 -0.52
N CYS A 138 0.51 14.27 -1.24
CA CYS A 138 0.57 12.88 -1.70
C CYS A 138 1.27 12.83 -3.05
N HIS A 139 2.37 12.10 -3.10
CA HIS A 139 3.30 12.08 -4.22
C HIS A 139 3.46 10.69 -4.82
N LEU A 140 2.62 9.74 -4.42
CA LEU A 140 2.64 8.34 -4.86
C LEU A 140 1.27 7.94 -5.34
N TYR A 141 1.21 7.44 -6.56
CA TYR A 141 -0.04 7.21 -7.25
C TYR A 141 -0.06 5.82 -7.88
N GLN A 142 -1.22 5.18 -7.77
CA GLN A 142 -1.57 3.97 -8.48
C GLN A 142 -2.90 4.21 -9.20
N GLY A 143 -2.96 3.96 -10.50
CA GLY A 143 -4.23 4.05 -11.22
C GLY A 143 -4.10 4.11 -12.74
N HIS A 144 -5.26 4.09 -13.40
CA HIS A 144 -5.39 4.03 -14.86
C HIS A 144 -4.83 5.26 -15.58
N LEU A 145 -4.61 6.37 -14.89
CA LEU A 145 -3.89 7.52 -15.45
C LEU A 145 -2.48 7.13 -15.94
N PHE A 146 -1.82 6.18 -15.26
CA PHE A 146 -0.47 5.74 -15.56
C PHE A 146 -0.45 4.44 -16.35
N SER A 147 -1.15 3.42 -15.85
CA SER A 147 -1.29 2.12 -16.52
C SER A 147 -2.42 1.31 -15.87
N PRO A 148 -3.20 0.53 -16.66
CA PRO A 148 -3.96 -0.58 -16.09
C PRO A 148 -3.02 -1.65 -15.53
N PRO A 149 -3.52 -2.61 -14.71
CA PRO A 149 -2.80 -3.83 -14.38
C PRO A 149 -2.30 -4.54 -15.65
N LEU A 150 -1.01 -4.89 -15.67
CA LEU A 150 -0.35 -5.49 -16.83
C LEU A 150 0.01 -6.94 -16.54
N SER A 151 0.04 -7.79 -17.58
CA SER A 151 0.69 -9.10 -17.45
C SER A 151 2.19 -8.93 -17.17
N PRO A 152 2.88 -9.94 -16.59
CA PRO A 152 4.31 -9.84 -16.32
C PRO A 152 5.14 -9.44 -17.56
N GLU A 153 4.82 -9.97 -18.74
CA GLU A 153 5.53 -9.66 -19.99
C GLU A 153 5.32 -8.21 -20.40
N ARG A 154 4.08 -7.71 -20.31
CA ARG A 154 3.75 -6.32 -20.63
C ARG A 154 4.35 -5.36 -19.60
N PHE A 155 4.41 -5.75 -18.34
CA PHE A 155 5.03 -4.98 -17.27
C PHE A 155 6.52 -4.77 -17.51
N VAL A 156 7.26 -5.81 -17.88
CA VAL A 156 8.69 -5.69 -18.23
C VAL A 156 8.91 -4.68 -19.36
N LEU A 157 8.09 -4.76 -20.42
CA LEU A 157 8.15 -3.81 -21.53
C LEU A 157 7.81 -2.38 -21.09
N TRP A 158 6.79 -2.23 -20.23
CA TRP A 158 6.38 -0.94 -19.70
C TRP A 158 7.49 -0.29 -18.87
N ILE A 159 8.15 -1.04 -17.97
CA ILE A 159 9.32 -0.57 -17.20
C ILE A 159 10.42 -0.09 -18.13
N GLN A 160 10.79 -0.90 -19.13
CA GLN A 160 11.88 -0.57 -20.04
C GLN A 160 11.60 0.73 -20.81
N ALA A 161 10.35 0.94 -21.26
CA ALA A 161 9.93 2.14 -21.95
C ALA A 161 9.92 3.39 -21.05
N HIS A 162 9.71 3.23 -19.74
CA HIS A 162 9.56 4.34 -18.79
C HIS A 162 10.78 4.54 -17.89
N ARG A 163 11.80 3.68 -17.99
CA ARG A 163 13.04 3.72 -17.19
C ARG A 163 13.86 5.01 -17.33
N GLN A 164 13.61 5.80 -18.38
CA GLN A 164 14.37 7.02 -18.68
C GLN A 164 13.69 8.33 -18.26
N ARG A 165 12.53 8.28 -17.58
CA ARG A 165 11.74 9.49 -17.29
C ARG A 165 11.89 10.12 -15.90
N THR A 166 12.59 9.53 -14.92
CA THR A 166 13.08 10.23 -13.71
C THR A 166 13.79 9.25 -12.75
N TYR A 167 15.08 9.50 -12.46
CA TYR A 167 15.69 9.05 -11.21
C TYR A 167 16.87 9.96 -10.87
N THR A 168 16.57 11.13 -10.32
CA THR A 168 17.54 11.90 -9.52
C THR A 168 17.01 11.94 -8.10
N ARG A 169 17.77 11.32 -7.19
CA ARG A 169 17.51 11.28 -5.75
C ARG A 169 17.58 12.72 -5.21
N GLY A 170 16.43 13.39 -5.09
CA GLY A 170 16.26 14.74 -4.56
C GLY A 170 14.97 14.83 -3.73
N PRO A 171 14.82 15.84 -2.84
CA PRO A 171 13.89 15.79 -1.71
C PRO A 171 12.40 15.96 -2.07
N THR A 172 12.07 16.23 -3.33
CA THR A 172 10.73 16.66 -3.77
C THR A 172 10.43 16.16 -5.19
N SER A 173 10.30 14.85 -5.37
CA SER A 173 9.84 14.30 -6.65
C SER A 173 8.76 13.27 -6.40
N ALA A 174 7.64 13.42 -7.14
CA ALA A 174 6.58 12.42 -7.22
C ALA A 174 7.20 11.04 -7.45
N HIS A 175 6.95 10.14 -6.52
CA HIS A 175 7.36 8.76 -6.62
C HIS A 175 6.23 7.99 -7.33
N ILE A 176 6.54 6.95 -8.07
CA ILE A 176 5.53 5.97 -8.52
C ILE A 176 5.86 4.69 -7.77
N LEU A 177 4.97 4.25 -6.87
CA LEU A 177 5.10 2.94 -6.24
C LEU A 177 4.69 1.88 -7.25
N MET A 178 5.61 0.96 -7.51
CA MET A 178 5.31 -0.25 -8.23
C MET A 178 4.80 -1.29 -7.24
N GLU A 179 3.48 -1.35 -7.08
CA GLU A 179 2.81 -2.46 -6.38
C GLU A 179 1.86 -3.24 -7.31
N SER A 180 1.46 -4.41 -6.82
CA SER A 180 1.42 -5.68 -7.53
C SER A 180 0.28 -5.93 -8.53
N LEU A 181 0.56 -6.87 -9.45
CA LEU A 181 -0.40 -7.71 -10.18
C LEU A 181 -1.57 -8.13 -9.27
N SER A 182 -2.80 -7.71 -9.58
CA SER A 182 -4.00 -8.27 -8.97
C SER A 182 -4.30 -9.64 -9.61
N THR A 183 -3.94 -10.72 -8.94
CA THR A 183 -4.67 -11.98 -9.10
C THR A 183 -5.89 -11.93 -8.18
N THR A 184 -7.04 -11.63 -8.78
CA THR A 184 -8.35 -11.88 -8.20
C THR A 184 -8.60 -13.39 -8.02
N ASP A 185 -9.44 -13.70 -7.04
CA ASP A 185 -10.01 -15.00 -6.64
C ASP A 185 -9.11 -15.99 -5.88
N ARG A 186 -9.16 -15.87 -4.55
CA ARG A 186 -9.43 -17.00 -3.65
C ARG A 186 -9.80 -16.50 -2.25
N CYS A 187 -11.10 -16.36 -2.00
CA CYS A 187 -11.73 -16.52 -0.68
C CYS A 187 -13.26 -16.53 -0.85
N LEU A 188 -13.77 -17.64 -1.37
CA LEU A 188 -15.15 -18.09 -1.18
C LEU A 188 -15.07 -19.59 -0.88
N GLY A 189 -15.44 -19.97 0.34
CA GLY A 189 -15.51 -21.36 0.81
C GLY A 189 -14.69 -21.61 2.06
#